data_AF-A0AAW2IPB8-F1
#
_entry.id   AF-A0AAW2IPB8-F1
#
_cell.length_a   1.000
_cell.length_b   1.000
_cell.length_c   1.000
_cell.angle_alpha   90.00
_cell.angle_beta   90.00
_cell.angle_gamma   90.00
#
_symmetry.space_group_name_H-M   'P 1'
#
loop_
_entity.id
_entity.type
_entity.pdbx_description
1 polymer ?
#
loop_
_entity_poly.entity_id
_entity_poly.type
_entity_poly.pdbx_seq_one_letter_code
_entity_poly.pdbx_strand_id
1 'polypeptide(L)'
;MDCAGLASYSYGWDVRPTRQVKRKGSRKTFCYDLSAATDRWPLVVLFEVFQNLFDRSFASAVVNSALACNIFEVPFSRRRQSSVSFVTGQPLGYYASWPLFIITPFMVWYAAERVYPG
;
A
#
# COMPACT_ATOMS: atom_id res chain seq x y z
N MET A 1 2.87 -4.70 -29.76
CA MET A 1 3.14 -3.72 -28.67
C MET A 1 2.49 -4.31 -27.43
N ASP A 2 3.30 -4.90 -26.56
CA ASP A 2 2.84 -5.57 -25.33
C ASP A 2 2.36 -4.53 -24.32
N CYS A 3 1.06 -4.49 -24.06
CA CYS A 3 0.47 -3.66 -23.00
C CYS A 3 0.66 -4.25 -21.59
N ALA A 4 1.50 -5.28 -21.43
CA ALA A 4 1.86 -5.86 -20.12
C ALA A 4 3.01 -5.10 -19.43
N GLY A 5 3.13 -3.80 -19.70
CA GLY A 5 4.03 -2.92 -18.96
C GLY A 5 3.51 -2.76 -17.54
N LEU A 6 4.26 -3.29 -16.56
CA LEU A 6 4.11 -3.06 -15.13
C LEU A 6 3.64 -1.62 -14.87
N ALA A 7 2.44 -1.45 -14.31
CA ALA A 7 1.96 -0.14 -13.91
C ALA A 7 2.73 0.27 -12.65
N SER A 8 3.94 0.77 -12.83
CA SER A 8 4.75 1.35 -11.76
C SER A 8 4.21 2.75 -11.49
N TYR A 9 3.55 2.92 -10.35
CA TYR A 9 3.05 4.22 -9.93
C TYR A 9 4.17 5.06 -9.34
N SER A 10 4.04 6.39 -9.42
CA SER A 10 5.03 7.39 -8.97
C SER A 10 5.46 7.27 -7.48
N TYR A 11 4.82 6.38 -6.72
CA TYR A 11 5.10 6.05 -5.32
C TYR A 11 5.85 4.71 -5.13
N GLY A 12 6.42 4.12 -6.19
CA GLY A 12 7.21 2.88 -6.12
C GLY A 12 6.40 1.59 -5.91
N TRP A 13 5.08 1.68 -6.11
CA TRP A 13 4.15 0.55 -6.08
C TRP A 13 4.17 -0.20 -7.40
N ASP A 14 4.54 -1.49 -7.33
CA ASP A 14 4.50 -2.40 -8.47
C ASP A 14 3.30 -3.34 -8.35
N VAL A 15 2.34 -3.19 -9.25
CA VAL A 15 1.13 -4.01 -9.32
C VAL A 15 1.20 -4.89 -10.55
N ARG A 16 1.16 -6.21 -10.34
CA ARG A 16 1.29 -7.20 -11.42
C ARG A 16 -0.07 -7.82 -11.73
N PRO A 17 -0.61 -7.66 -12.95
CA PRO A 17 -1.79 -8.42 -13.36
C PRO A 17 -1.40 -9.90 -13.48
N THR A 18 -2.01 -10.77 -12.68
CA THR A 18 -1.63 -12.19 -12.62
C THR A 18 -2.25 -12.99 -13.76
N ARG A 19 -3.51 -12.71 -14.13
CA ARG A 19 -4.20 -13.17 -15.35
C ARG A 19 -5.63 -12.62 -15.40
N GLN A 20 -6.16 -12.26 -16.57
CA GLN A 20 -7.61 -12.15 -16.72
C GLN A 20 -8.21 -13.56 -16.80
N VAL A 21 -9.03 -13.92 -15.81
CA VAL A 21 -9.77 -15.19 -15.82
C VAL A 21 -11.16 -14.91 -16.39
N LYS A 22 -11.37 -15.23 -17.67
CA LYS A 22 -12.72 -15.26 -18.26
C LYS A 22 -13.43 -16.52 -17.78
N ARG A 23 -14.16 -16.42 -16.66
CA ARG A 23 -15.13 -17.46 -16.27
C ARG A 23 -16.36 -17.34 -17.18
N LYS A 24 -16.73 -18.45 -17.83
CA LYS A 24 -17.91 -18.54 -18.71
C LYS A 24 -19.15 -18.13 -17.91
N GLY A 25 -19.79 -17.01 -18.27
CA GLY A 25 -20.99 -16.48 -17.61
C GLY A 25 -20.76 -15.43 -16.49
N SER A 26 -19.52 -15.07 -16.16
CA SER A 26 -19.22 -14.07 -15.12
C SER A 26 -18.81 -12.72 -15.72
N ARG A 27 -19.17 -11.62 -15.04
CA ARG A 27 -18.64 -10.26 -15.28
C ARG A 27 -17.10 -10.28 -15.28
N LYS A 28 -16.44 -9.40 -16.04
CA LYS A 28 -14.97 -9.29 -16.14
C LYS A 28 -14.34 -9.39 -14.73
N THR A 29 -13.49 -10.39 -14.50
CA THR A 29 -12.80 -10.61 -13.21
C THR A 29 -11.33 -10.32 -13.38
N PHE A 30 -10.78 -9.49 -12.48
CA PHE A 30 -9.37 -9.13 -12.47
C PHE A 30 -8.71 -9.65 -11.18
N CYS A 31 -7.50 -10.20 -11.32
CA CYS A 31 -6.67 -10.62 -10.21
C CYS A 31 -5.34 -9.86 -10.30
N TYR A 32 -4.95 -9.23 -9.19
CA TYR A 32 -3.73 -8.45 -9.08
C TYR A 32 -2.89 -8.98 -7.93
N ASP A 33 -1.62 -9.20 -8.22
CA ASP A 33 -0.62 -9.49 -7.21
C ASP A 33 0.11 -8.18 -6.83
N LEU A 34 0.14 -7.89 -5.54
CA LEU A 34 0.76 -6.68 -5.00
C LEU A 34 2.16 -7.02 -4.49
N SER A 35 3.18 -6.53 -5.19
CA SER A 35 4.57 -6.76 -4.76
C SER A 35 4.89 -5.89 -3.55
N ALA A 36 5.34 -6.52 -2.45
CA ALA A 36 5.70 -5.84 -1.20
C ALA A 36 4.58 -4.92 -0.66
N ALA A 37 3.36 -5.46 -0.65
CA ALA A 37 2.14 -4.71 -0.41
C ALA A 37 2.11 -3.97 0.94
N THR A 38 2.65 -4.56 2.00
CA THR A 38 2.75 -3.90 3.30
C THR A 38 3.95 -2.95 3.35
N ASP A 39 5.09 -3.35 2.79
CA ASP A 39 6.36 -2.63 2.92
C ASP A 39 6.42 -1.33 2.13
N ARG A 40 5.58 -1.20 1.10
CA ARG A 40 5.60 -0.03 0.22
C ARG A 40 4.36 0.84 0.30
N TRP A 41 3.32 0.45 1.04
CA TRP A 41 2.02 1.13 1.02
C TRP A 41 2.15 2.66 1.19
N PRO A 42 1.55 3.51 0.32
CA PRO A 42 1.78 4.94 0.39
C PRO A 42 1.13 5.53 1.64
N LEU A 43 1.93 6.15 2.49
CA LEU A 43 1.45 6.75 3.75
C LEU A 43 0.43 7.86 3.49
N VAL A 44 0.59 8.62 2.40
CA VAL A 44 -0.37 9.65 1.98
C VAL A 44 -1.77 9.06 1.77
N VAL A 45 -1.85 7.89 1.12
CA VAL A 45 -3.14 7.24 0.87
C VAL A 45 -3.79 6.79 2.18
N LEU A 46 -3.00 6.25 3.12
CA LEU A 46 -3.50 5.90 4.45
C LEU A 46 -4.01 7.14 5.19
N PHE A 47 -3.27 8.25 5.14
CA PHE A 47 -3.64 9.49 5.82
C PHE A 47 -4.95 10.04 5.26
N GLU A 48 -5.04 10.15 3.93
CA GLU A 48 -6.22 10.66 3.23
C GLU A 48 -7.47 9.83 3.54
N VAL A 49 -7.35 8.51 3.57
CA VAL A 49 -8.51 7.64 3.83
C VAL A 49 -8.93 7.74 5.29
N PHE A 50 -7.98 7.73 6.23
CA PHE A 50 -8.30 7.81 7.65
C PHE A 50 -8.84 9.17 8.06
N GLN A 51 -8.39 10.27 7.44
CA GLN A 51 -8.97 11.58 7.74
C GLN A 51 -10.40 11.72 7.24
N ASN A 52 -10.76 11.03 6.15
CA ASN A 52 -12.12 11.03 5.61
C ASN A 52 -13.07 10.10 6.38
N LEU A 53 -12.57 8.98 6.92
CA LEU A 53 -13.37 8.03 7.69
C LEU A 53 -13.57 8.44 9.15
N PHE A 54 -12.57 9.11 9.72
CA PHE A 54 -12.56 9.55 11.10
C PHE A 54 -12.36 11.06 11.11
N ASP A 55 -11.21 11.52 11.60
CA ASP A 55 -10.81 12.91 11.57
C ASP A 55 -9.31 13.02 11.31
N ARG A 56 -8.87 14.25 11.07
CA ARG A 56 -7.47 14.55 10.78
C ARG A 56 -6.53 14.27 11.95
N SER A 57 -7.00 14.41 13.18
CA SER A 57 -6.21 14.14 14.39
C SER A 57 -5.94 12.65 14.52
N PHE A 58 -6.95 11.82 14.30
CA PHE A 58 -6.88 10.37 14.26
C PHE A 58 -5.96 9.90 13.12
N ALA A 59 -6.13 10.45 11.92
CA ALA A 59 -5.26 10.16 10.79
C ALA A 59 -3.79 10.50 11.08
N SER A 60 -3.53 11.63 11.73
CA SER A 60 -2.18 12.03 12.14
C SER A 60 -1.61 11.12 13.23
N ALA A 61 -2.42 10.71 14.20
CA ALA A 61 -1.99 9.77 15.23
C ALA A 61 -1.60 8.41 14.61
N VAL A 62 -2.45 7.88 13.73
CA VAL A 62 -2.25 6.57 13.12
C VAL A 62 -1.11 6.59 12.10
N VAL A 63 -1.07 7.58 11.20
CA VAL A 63 -0.11 7.57 10.08
C VAL A 63 1.17 8.30 10.43
N ASN A 64 1.08 9.55 10.90
CA ASN A 64 2.29 10.33 11.18
C ASN A 64 2.98 9.82 12.43
N SER A 65 2.24 9.53 13.50
CA SER A 65 2.85 9.16 14.78
C SER A 65 3.21 7.68 14.86
N ALA A 66 2.33 6.77 14.42
CA ALA A 66 2.62 5.33 14.54
C ALA A 66 3.47 4.77 13.38
N LEU A 67 3.38 5.33 12.18
CA LEU A 67 4.09 4.84 10.99
C LEU A 67 5.28 5.75 10.60
N ALA A 68 5.02 7.00 10.22
CA ALA A 68 5.99 7.86 9.54
C ALA A 68 7.13 8.38 10.44
N CYS A 69 6.76 8.97 11.57
CA CYS A 69 7.67 9.65 12.49
C CYS A 69 8.14 8.73 13.64
N ASN A 70 7.69 7.48 13.67
CA ASN A 70 8.12 6.54 14.70
C ASN A 70 9.58 6.13 14.43
N ILE A 71 10.42 6.30 15.46
CA ILE A 71 11.85 5.99 15.39
C ILE A 71 12.07 4.65 16.07
N PHE A 72 12.58 3.70 15.32
CA PHE A 72 12.92 2.36 15.79
C PHE A 72 14.43 2.25 15.95
N GLU A 73 14.88 1.78 17.11
CA GLU A 73 16.27 1.39 17.28
C GLU A 73 16.46 -0.03 16.77
N VAL A 74 17.36 -0.21 15.80
CA VAL A 74 17.70 -1.53 15.28
C VAL A 74 19.04 -2.00 15.86
N PRO A 75 19.04 -2.88 16.88
CA PRO A 75 20.27 -3.27 17.59
C PRO A 75 21.21 -4.12 16.74
N PHE A 76 20.76 -4.63 15.59
CA PHE A 76 21.53 -5.46 14.67
C PHE A 76 22.29 -4.65 13.60
N SER A 77 22.13 -3.32 13.54
CA SER A 77 22.87 -2.49 12.59
C SER A 77 24.29 -2.23 13.09
N ARG A 78 25.29 -2.50 12.25
CA ARG A 78 26.72 -2.26 12.55
C ARG A 78 27.11 -0.77 12.61
N ARG A 79 26.18 0.16 12.39
CA ARG A 79 26.44 1.61 12.41
C ARG A 79 26.11 2.21 13.78
N ARG A 80 26.93 3.18 14.21
CA ARG A 80 26.96 3.80 15.55
C ARG A 80 25.68 4.56 15.96
N GLN A 81 24.74 4.74 15.03
CA GLN A 81 23.37 5.20 15.27
C GLN A 81 22.47 4.40 14.33
N SER A 82 21.53 3.65 14.91
CA SER A 82 20.66 2.72 14.21
C SER A 82 19.19 3.06 14.40
N SER A 83 18.90 4.35 14.50
CA SER A 83 17.54 4.88 14.47
C SER A 83 17.05 4.88 13.03
N VAL A 84 15.96 4.17 12.75
CA VAL A 84 15.30 4.12 11.45
C VAL A 84 13.84 4.51 11.61
N SER A 85 13.25 5.12 10.58
CA SER A 85 11.81 5.38 10.50
C SER A 85 11.26 4.90 9.16
N PHE A 86 9.96 4.65 9.11
CA PHE A 86 9.30 4.23 7.88
C PHE A 86 8.97 5.46 7.03
N VAL A 87 9.63 5.58 5.88
CA VAL A 87 9.29 6.58 4.85
C VAL A 87 8.09 6.10 4.02
N THR A 88 7.89 4.78 3.93
CA THR A 88 6.78 4.15 3.22
C THR A 88 6.40 2.83 3.89
N GLY A 89 5.17 2.38 3.64
CA GLY A 89 4.67 1.10 4.12
C GLY A 89 4.30 1.07 5.60
N GLN A 90 3.98 -0.12 6.05
CA GLN A 90 3.56 -0.43 7.41
C GLN A 90 4.56 -1.42 8.02
N PRO A 91 4.93 -1.25 9.31
CA PRO A 91 5.76 -2.23 10.01
C PRO A 91 5.01 -3.55 10.15
N LEU A 92 5.64 -4.65 9.69
CA LEU A 92 5.13 -6.00 9.95
C LEU A 92 5.08 -6.26 11.46
N GLY A 93 3.92 -6.70 11.95
CA GLY A 93 3.69 -6.96 13.38
C GLY A 93 2.97 -5.85 14.13
N TYR A 94 2.70 -4.69 13.49
CA TYR A 94 1.77 -3.72 14.07
C TYR A 94 0.35 -4.29 14.10
N TYR A 95 -0.29 -4.32 15.28
CA TYR A 95 -1.59 -4.97 15.47
C TYR A 95 -2.68 -4.45 14.51
N ALA A 96 -2.64 -3.16 14.15
CA ALA A 96 -3.62 -2.57 13.24
C ALA A 96 -3.15 -2.47 11.78
N SER A 97 -2.02 -3.09 11.40
CA SER A 97 -1.52 -3.10 10.00
C SER A 97 -2.53 -3.69 9.02
N TRP A 98 -3.09 -4.85 9.33
CA TRP A 98 -4.10 -5.49 8.48
C TRP A 98 -5.38 -4.66 8.31
N PRO A 99 -6.02 -4.15 9.39
CA PRO A 99 -7.12 -3.20 9.25
C PRO A 99 -6.79 -1.98 8.40
N LEU A 100 -5.61 -1.37 8.60
CA LEU A 100 -5.16 -0.22 7.82
C LEU A 100 -5.08 -0.54 6.33
N PHE A 101 -4.51 -1.69 5.98
CA PHE A 101 -4.34 -2.15 4.61
C PHE A 101 -5.67 -2.48 3.92
N ILE A 102 -6.57 -3.20 4.61
CA ILE A 102 -7.86 -3.67 4.06
C ILE A 102 -8.82 -2.52 3.78
N ILE A 103 -8.69 -1.39 4.49
CA ILE A 103 -9.54 -0.19 4.31
C ILE A 103 -9.17 0.59 3.04
N THR A 104 -7.99 0.36 2.46
CA THR A 104 -7.53 1.05 1.26
C THR A 104 -7.53 0.23 -0.05
N PRO A 105 -8.48 -0.70 -0.31
CA PRO A 105 -8.39 -1.63 -1.43
C PRO A 105 -8.72 -0.95 -2.77
N PHE A 106 -9.29 0.27 -2.75
CA PHE A 106 -9.62 1.04 -3.94
C PHE A 106 -8.37 1.36 -4.78
N MET A 107 -7.16 1.33 -4.21
CA MET A 107 -5.93 1.45 -5.01
C MET A 107 -5.82 0.33 -6.05
N VAL A 108 -6.25 -0.89 -5.70
CA VAL A 108 -6.26 -2.03 -6.63
C VAL A 108 -7.29 -1.81 -7.73
N TRP A 109 -8.45 -1.24 -7.39
CA TRP A 109 -9.47 -0.87 -8.39
C TRP A 109 -8.98 0.23 -9.32
N TYR A 110 -8.35 1.28 -8.77
CA TYR A 110 -7.73 2.33 -9.56
C TYR A 110 -6.64 1.79 -10.47
N ALA A 111 -5.81 0.86 -9.97
CA ALA A 111 -4.82 0.18 -10.80
C ALA A 111 -5.47 -0.66 -11.91
N ALA A 112 -6.60 -1.29 -11.61
CA ALA A 112 -7.34 -2.09 -12.58
C ALA A 112 -7.90 -1.23 -13.73
N GLU A 113 -8.52 -0.10 -13.41
CA GLU A 113 -9.02 0.88 -14.39
C GLU A 113 -7.90 1.44 -15.28
N ARG A 114 -6.71 1.65 -14.72
CA ARG A 114 -5.55 2.15 -15.48
C ARG A 114 -4.99 1.12 -16.46
N VAL A 115 -4.96 -0.16 -16.11
CA VAL A 115 -4.43 -1.23 -16.96
C VAL A 115 -5.46 -1.69 -17.99
N TYR A 116 -6.73 -1.73 -17.61
CA TYR A 116 -7.84 -2.12 -18.48
C TYR A 116 -8.92 -1.04 -18.46
N PRO A 117 -8.69 0.11 -19.12
CA PRO A 117 -9.73 1.11 -19.28
C PRO A 117 -10.92 0.49 -20.03
N GLY A 118 -12.13 0.91 -19.66
CA GLY A 118 -13.39 0.44 -20.23
C GLY A 118 -13.39 0.32 -21.75
#